data_AF-O28654-F1
#
_entry.id   AF-O28654-F1
#
_cell.length_a   1.000
_cell.length_b   1.000
_cell.length_c   1.000
_cell.angle_alpha   90.00
_cell.angle_beta   90.00
_cell.angle_gamma   90.00
#
_symmetry.space_group_name_H-M   'P 1'
#
loop_
_entity.id
_entity.type
_entity.pdbx_description
1 polymer ?
#
loop_
_entity_poly.entity_id
_entity_poly.type
_entity_poly.pdbx_seq_one_letter_code
_entity_poly.pdbx_strand_id
1 'polypeptide(L)'
;MAEERRIDWSSLWKKEDWWAFWLGMLLFVLCLATAYGADIMGWVVKSSTWVDVSKAMGPTSKNFAYLGPIGSFVVSWLVLLILTTIGAVAMGWKGGKFAAAFTVIFILTWICWVIGHNAYIAATDPAKAGVPWSLRMTGEAGYIFALILGLIIGNFFKGFANWLKEAAKPEWFIKTAIVLLGAVVGIKAPTIPPEILYNYLFRGLCAIVEAYLIYWALVYWVARRYFGFSREWAAPLASGISICGVSAAIATGGAIRARPVVPVMVASLVIVFAVVELLFLPFLAATFLQHQPLVAGAWMGLAVKTDGAATASVKWLKL
;
A
#
# COMPACT_ATOMS: atom_id res chain seq x y z
N MET A 1 44.73 -18.41 -6.54
CA MET A 1 43.65 -19.37 -6.84
C MET A 1 42.35 -18.72 -6.40
N ALA A 2 41.55 -18.26 -7.36
CA ALA A 2 40.25 -17.69 -7.07
C ALA A 2 39.32 -18.84 -6.68
N GLU A 3 38.94 -18.88 -5.41
CA GLU A 3 37.95 -19.81 -4.89
C GLU A 3 36.65 -19.62 -5.69
N GLU A 4 36.20 -20.65 -6.42
CA GLU A 4 34.91 -20.65 -7.07
C GLU A 4 33.84 -20.42 -6.01
N ARG A 5 33.36 -19.17 -5.89
CA ARG A 5 32.13 -18.86 -5.15
C ARG A 5 30.99 -19.60 -5.84
N ARG A 6 30.72 -20.83 -5.41
CA ARG A 6 29.49 -21.54 -5.75
C ARG A 6 28.33 -20.60 -5.45
N ILE A 7 27.56 -20.28 -6.48
CA ILE A 7 26.37 -19.44 -6.35
C ILE A 7 25.45 -20.14 -5.35
N ASP A 8 25.20 -19.51 -4.21
CA ASP A 8 24.31 -20.05 -3.18
C ASP A 8 22.85 -19.82 -3.61
N TRP A 9 22.32 -20.79 -4.36
CA TRP A 9 20.93 -20.85 -4.79
C TRP A 9 19.94 -20.96 -3.62
N SER A 10 20.40 -21.34 -2.42
CA SER A 10 19.54 -21.40 -1.24
C SER A 10 19.07 -20.01 -0.78
N SER A 11 19.80 -18.96 -1.18
CA SER A 11 19.39 -17.57 -0.97
C SER A 11 18.08 -17.21 -1.69
N LEU A 12 17.73 -17.89 -2.79
CA LEU A 12 16.51 -17.67 -3.56
C LEU A 12 15.22 -18.13 -2.84
N TRP A 13 15.35 -18.96 -1.80
CA TRP A 13 14.20 -19.57 -1.11
C TRP A 13 14.21 -19.32 0.40
N LYS A 14 15.31 -18.83 0.96
CA LYS A 14 15.44 -18.53 2.39
C LYS A 14 15.31 -17.03 2.72
N LYS A 15 15.41 -16.15 1.72
CA LYS A 15 15.32 -14.70 1.92
C LYS A 15 13.91 -14.19 1.61
N GLU A 16 13.47 -13.26 2.45
CA GLU A 16 12.18 -12.58 2.30
C GLU A 16 12.04 -11.88 0.94
N ASP A 17 13.11 -11.24 0.46
CA ASP A 17 13.11 -10.48 -0.80
C ASP A 17 12.73 -11.37 -2.00
N TRP A 18 13.23 -12.61 -2.02
CA TRP A 18 12.93 -13.55 -3.10
C TRP A 18 11.53 -14.12 -2.99
N TRP A 19 11.02 -14.38 -1.78
CA TRP A 19 9.62 -14.79 -1.61
C TRP A 19 8.64 -13.68 -2.01
N ALA A 20 8.96 -12.41 -1.75
CA ALA A 20 8.18 -11.29 -2.26
C ALA A 20 8.15 -11.29 -3.80
N PHE A 21 9.31 -11.51 -4.43
CA PHE A 21 9.43 -11.61 -5.88
C PHE A 21 8.65 -12.79 -6.45
N TRP A 22 8.80 -14.00 -5.91
CA TRP A 22 8.13 -15.20 -6.39
C TRP A 22 6.61 -15.11 -6.24
N LEU A 23 6.11 -14.65 -5.08
CA LEU A 23 4.67 -14.44 -4.88
C LEU A 23 4.14 -13.36 -5.82
N GLY A 24 4.85 -12.24 -5.95
CA GLY A 24 4.48 -11.16 -6.87
C GLY A 24 4.43 -11.65 -8.32
N MET A 25 5.43 -12.42 -8.77
CA MET A 25 5.50 -13.00 -10.10
C MET A 25 4.39 -14.02 -10.37
N LEU A 26 4.13 -14.93 -9.42
CA LEU A 26 3.06 -15.91 -9.54
C LEU A 26 1.71 -15.22 -9.73
N LEU A 27 1.39 -14.28 -8.83
CA LEU A 27 0.16 -13.51 -8.89
C LEU A 27 0.10 -12.63 -10.15
N PHE A 28 1.23 -12.08 -10.61
CA PHE A 28 1.30 -11.34 -11.87
C PHE A 28 0.94 -12.20 -13.08
N VAL A 29 1.52 -13.40 -13.19
CA VAL A 29 1.22 -14.32 -14.31
C VAL A 29 -0.26 -14.71 -14.30
N LEU A 30 -0.84 -14.96 -13.13
CA LEU A 30 -2.28 -15.24 -13.00
C LEU A 30 -3.16 -14.03 -13.40
N CYS A 31 -2.74 -12.81 -13.04
CA CYS A 31 -3.39 -11.58 -13.48
C CYS A 31 -3.27 -11.37 -15.00
N LEU A 32 -2.11 -11.67 -15.59
CA LEU A 32 -1.92 -11.61 -17.05
C LEU A 32 -2.83 -12.61 -17.77
N ALA A 33 -2.87 -13.86 -17.31
CA ALA A 33 -3.76 -14.86 -17.88
C ALA A 33 -5.24 -14.41 -17.84
N THR A 34 -5.64 -13.73 -16.76
CA THR A 34 -6.95 -13.08 -16.64
C THR A 34 -7.14 -11.94 -17.64
N ALA A 35 -6.12 -11.10 -17.86
CA ALA A 35 -6.16 -10.04 -18.85
C ALA A 35 -6.27 -10.56 -20.30
N TYR A 36 -5.72 -11.74 -20.59
CA TYR A 36 -5.84 -12.41 -21.90
C TYR A 36 -7.07 -13.33 -22.03
N GLY A 37 -8.05 -13.21 -21.13
CA GLY A 37 -9.37 -13.83 -21.25
C GLY A 37 -9.55 -15.16 -20.52
N ALA A 38 -8.54 -15.69 -19.83
CA ALA A 38 -8.69 -16.84 -18.96
C ALA A 38 -9.15 -16.39 -17.56
N ASP A 39 -10.42 -16.57 -17.21
CA ASP A 39 -10.99 -16.12 -15.94
C ASP A 39 -10.52 -16.96 -14.73
N ILE A 40 -9.23 -16.90 -14.42
CA ILE A 40 -8.57 -17.72 -13.38
C ILE A 40 -8.67 -17.05 -12.02
N MET A 41 -8.81 -15.72 -11.97
CA MET A 41 -8.90 -14.92 -10.72
C MET A 41 -10.32 -14.40 -10.44
N GLY A 42 -11.34 -14.85 -11.16
CA GLY A 42 -12.71 -14.36 -11.00
C GLY A 42 -13.34 -14.63 -9.63
N TRP A 43 -12.80 -15.61 -8.88
CA TRP A 43 -13.18 -15.92 -7.50
C TRP A 43 -12.66 -14.92 -6.46
N VAL A 44 -11.75 -14.01 -6.83
CA VAL A 44 -11.20 -13.02 -5.90
C VAL A 44 -12.33 -12.12 -5.40
N VAL A 45 -12.45 -11.97 -4.09
CA VAL A 45 -13.46 -11.11 -3.47
C VAL A 45 -13.17 -9.64 -3.79
N LYS A 46 -14.22 -8.92 -4.19
CA LYS A 46 -14.21 -7.50 -4.45
C LYS A 46 -15.23 -6.81 -3.55
N SER A 47 -14.86 -5.62 -3.08
CA SER A 47 -15.79 -4.72 -2.37
C SER A 47 -16.33 -3.66 -3.32
N SER A 48 -17.62 -3.37 -3.25
CA SER A 48 -18.27 -2.26 -3.96
C SER A 48 -18.92 -1.30 -2.97
N THR A 49 -19.06 -0.03 -3.35
CA THR A 49 -19.75 0.95 -2.51
C THR A 49 -21.17 0.47 -2.22
N TRP A 50 -21.55 0.44 -0.94
CA TRP A 50 -22.79 -0.21 -0.49
C TRP A 50 -23.60 0.66 0.47
N VAL A 51 -24.93 0.60 0.32
CA VAL A 51 -25.91 1.08 1.33
C VAL A 51 -26.42 -0.13 2.12
N ASP A 52 -26.70 -1.23 1.41
CA ASP A 52 -27.01 -2.54 2.00
C ASP A 52 -25.75 -3.38 2.16
N VAL A 53 -25.47 -3.82 3.40
CA VAL A 53 -24.28 -4.65 3.73
C VAL A 53 -24.21 -5.94 2.90
N SER A 54 -25.36 -6.49 2.51
CA SER A 54 -25.42 -7.71 1.69
C SER A 54 -24.77 -7.57 0.30
N LYS A 55 -24.66 -6.33 -0.21
CA LYS A 55 -24.01 -6.01 -1.48
C LYS A 55 -22.59 -5.46 -1.30
N ALA A 56 -22.05 -5.52 -0.08
CA ALA A 56 -20.72 -5.01 0.20
C ALA A 56 -19.63 -5.81 -0.49
N MET A 57 -19.82 -7.13 -0.63
CA MET A 57 -18.82 -8.04 -1.18
C MET A 57 -19.41 -8.91 -2.28
N GLY A 58 -18.58 -9.30 -3.24
CA GLY A 58 -18.93 -10.27 -4.27
C GLY A 58 -17.71 -10.76 -5.04
N PRO A 59 -17.84 -11.82 -5.86
CA PRO A 59 -16.79 -12.26 -6.77
C PRO A 59 -16.47 -11.18 -7.80
N THR A 60 -15.21 -11.15 -8.23
CA THR A 60 -14.75 -10.20 -9.26
C THR A 60 -15.38 -10.48 -10.62
N SER A 61 -15.64 -11.74 -10.95
CA SER A 61 -16.26 -12.16 -12.20
C SER A 61 -17.64 -12.78 -12.01
N LYS A 62 -18.51 -12.59 -13.02
CA LYS A 62 -19.85 -13.19 -13.07
C LYS A 62 -19.80 -14.72 -13.20
N ASN A 63 -18.74 -15.29 -13.77
CA ASN A 63 -18.61 -16.75 -13.91
C ASN A 63 -18.51 -17.46 -12.54
N PHE A 64 -18.09 -16.73 -11.51
CA PHE A 64 -17.94 -17.23 -10.14
C PHE A 64 -19.09 -16.77 -9.22
N ALA A 65 -20.20 -16.28 -9.78
CA ALA A 65 -21.35 -15.82 -9.02
C ALA A 65 -21.91 -16.88 -8.05
N TYR A 66 -21.75 -18.18 -8.37
CA TYR A 66 -22.17 -19.30 -7.52
C TYR A 66 -21.46 -19.36 -6.17
N LEU A 67 -20.25 -18.79 -6.04
CA LEU A 67 -19.53 -18.71 -4.76
C LEU A 67 -20.20 -17.73 -3.80
N GLY A 68 -20.93 -16.75 -4.33
CA GLY A 68 -21.49 -15.64 -3.56
C GLY A 68 -20.43 -14.80 -2.81
N PRO A 69 -20.86 -13.87 -1.95
CA PRO A 69 -19.97 -12.99 -1.20
C PRO A 69 -19.03 -13.74 -0.24
N ILE A 70 -19.60 -14.66 0.54
CA ILE A 70 -18.86 -15.40 1.58
C ILE A 70 -17.93 -16.44 0.94
N GLY A 71 -18.37 -17.18 -0.09
CA GLY A 71 -17.53 -18.16 -0.74
C GLY A 71 -16.31 -17.51 -1.42
N SER A 72 -16.50 -16.37 -2.10
CA SER A 72 -15.39 -15.62 -2.70
C SER A 72 -14.40 -15.11 -1.64
N PHE A 73 -14.91 -14.65 -0.49
CA PHE A 73 -14.09 -14.24 0.65
C PHE A 73 -13.27 -15.40 1.22
N VAL A 74 -13.90 -16.55 1.44
CA VAL A 74 -13.24 -17.75 1.99
C VAL A 74 -12.20 -18.31 1.02
N VAL A 75 -12.50 -18.38 -0.28
CA VAL A 75 -11.55 -18.85 -1.29
C VAL A 75 -10.35 -17.90 -1.37
N SER A 76 -10.60 -16.58 -1.34
CA SER A 76 -9.52 -15.59 -1.37
C SER A 76 -8.64 -15.65 -0.13
N TRP A 77 -9.24 -15.79 1.05
CA TRP A 77 -8.52 -16.03 2.29
C TRP A 77 -7.68 -17.31 2.20
N LEU A 78 -8.27 -18.41 1.74
CA LEU A 78 -7.62 -19.72 1.70
C LEU A 78 -6.42 -19.73 0.75
N VAL A 79 -6.56 -19.18 -0.46
CA VAL A 79 -5.47 -19.09 -1.44
C VAL A 79 -4.32 -18.24 -0.88
N LEU A 80 -4.62 -17.05 -0.34
CA LEU A 80 -3.59 -16.19 0.22
C LEU A 80 -2.94 -16.79 1.48
N LEU A 81 -3.72 -17.45 2.33
CA LEU A 81 -3.22 -18.15 3.51
C LEU A 81 -2.23 -19.26 3.11
N ILE A 82 -2.58 -20.07 2.11
CA ILE A 82 -1.70 -21.15 1.63
C ILE A 82 -0.41 -20.56 1.05
N LEU A 83 -0.51 -19.59 0.12
CA LEU A 83 0.65 -18.99 -0.52
C LEU A 83 1.61 -18.32 0.48
N THR A 84 1.06 -17.56 1.41
CA THR A 84 1.87 -16.89 2.44
C THR A 84 2.37 -17.87 3.51
N THR A 85 1.62 -18.91 3.86
CA THR A 85 2.13 -19.91 4.82
C THR A 85 3.26 -20.75 4.22
N ILE A 86 3.19 -21.09 2.93
CA ILE A 86 4.29 -21.76 2.21
C ILE A 86 5.56 -20.89 2.28
N GLY A 87 5.45 -19.60 1.95
CA GLY A 87 6.58 -18.68 2.05
C GLY A 87 7.12 -18.56 3.47
N ALA A 88 6.24 -18.45 4.47
CA ALA A 88 6.61 -18.39 5.88
C ALA A 88 7.38 -19.64 6.35
N VAL A 89 6.90 -20.84 6.00
CA VAL A 89 7.56 -22.10 6.35
C VAL A 89 8.92 -22.24 5.67
N ALA A 90 9.03 -21.86 4.39
CA ALA A 90 10.29 -21.88 3.65
C ALA A 90 11.34 -20.92 4.24
N MET A 91 10.90 -19.81 4.82
CA MET A 91 11.76 -18.86 5.58
C MET A 91 12.07 -19.34 7.01
N GLY A 92 11.60 -20.52 7.41
CA GLY A 92 11.86 -21.11 8.73
C GLY A 92 10.92 -20.64 9.84
N TRP A 93 9.80 -20.00 9.51
CA TRP A 93 8.82 -19.56 10.51
C TRP A 93 7.86 -20.69 10.90
N LYS A 94 7.22 -20.55 12.07
CA LYS A 94 6.24 -21.52 12.57
C LYS A 94 4.92 -21.37 11.80
N GLY A 95 4.74 -22.17 10.75
CA GLY A 95 3.59 -22.11 9.84
C GLY A 95 2.23 -22.05 10.54
N GLY A 96 1.99 -22.88 11.56
CA GLY A 96 0.72 -22.86 12.30
C GLY A 96 0.44 -21.55 13.05
N LYS A 97 1.47 -20.94 13.66
CA LYS A 97 1.32 -19.64 14.33
C LYS A 97 1.13 -18.51 13.31
N PHE A 98 1.91 -18.55 12.23
CA PHE A 98 1.78 -17.59 11.13
C PHE A 98 0.38 -17.63 10.52
N ALA A 99 -0.12 -18.82 10.18
CA ALA A 99 -1.42 -19.01 9.55
C ALA A 99 -2.57 -18.47 10.44
N ALA A 100 -2.52 -18.73 11.74
CA ALA A 100 -3.51 -18.22 12.68
C ALA A 100 -3.45 -16.68 12.78
N ALA A 101 -2.26 -16.10 12.94
CA ALA A 101 -2.09 -14.65 12.99
C ALA A 101 -2.49 -13.97 11.68
N PHE A 102 -2.12 -14.54 10.52
CA PHE A 102 -2.48 -14.04 9.20
C PHE A 102 -4.00 -14.04 9.00
N THR A 103 -4.68 -15.10 9.41
CA THR A 103 -6.15 -15.20 9.32
C THR A 103 -6.84 -14.07 10.07
N VAL A 104 -6.38 -13.78 11.29
CA VAL A 104 -6.91 -12.68 12.09
C VAL A 104 -6.65 -11.33 11.42
N ILE A 105 -5.42 -11.09 10.94
CA ILE A 105 -5.09 -9.86 10.21
C ILE A 105 -5.99 -9.71 8.99
N PHE A 106 -6.14 -10.76 8.18
CA PHE A 106 -6.94 -10.75 6.97
C PHE A 106 -8.41 -10.38 7.25
N ILE A 107 -9.01 -10.99 8.27
CA ILE A 107 -10.39 -10.69 8.67
C ILE A 107 -10.52 -9.24 9.13
N LEU A 108 -9.62 -8.77 10.02
CA LEU A 108 -9.66 -7.39 10.52
C LEU A 108 -9.47 -6.37 9.38
N THR A 109 -8.54 -6.62 8.46
CA THR A 109 -8.32 -5.78 7.28
C THR A 109 -9.57 -5.72 6.40
N TRP A 110 -10.23 -6.85 6.16
CA TRP A 110 -11.45 -6.87 5.36
C TRP A 110 -12.64 -6.21 6.04
N ILE A 111 -12.77 -6.32 7.37
CA ILE A 111 -13.78 -5.57 8.12
C ILE A 111 -13.57 -4.06 7.91
N CYS A 112 -12.35 -3.57 8.10
CA CYS A 112 -12.03 -2.17 7.87
C CYS A 112 -12.27 -1.76 6.40
N TRP A 113 -11.91 -2.62 5.45
CA TRP A 113 -12.13 -2.38 4.02
C TRP A 113 -13.60 -2.27 3.65
N VAL A 114 -14.44 -3.16 4.17
CA VAL A 114 -15.90 -3.15 3.97
C VAL A 114 -16.52 -1.91 4.61
N ILE A 115 -16.15 -1.56 5.85
CA ILE A 115 -16.59 -0.33 6.50
C ILE A 115 -16.22 0.88 5.65
N GLY A 116 -14.99 0.93 5.14
CA GLY A 116 -14.51 1.98 4.24
C GLY A 116 -15.37 2.15 2.99
N HIS A 117 -15.96 1.08 2.46
CA HIS A 117 -16.83 1.07 1.28
C HIS A 117 -18.31 1.39 1.57
N ASN A 118 -18.66 1.74 2.80
CA ASN A 118 -20.02 2.21 3.10
C ASN A 118 -20.34 3.49 2.31
N ALA A 119 -21.53 3.61 1.73
CA ALA A 119 -21.92 4.74 0.88
C ALA A 119 -21.84 6.11 1.59
N TYR A 120 -22.13 6.19 2.89
CA TYR A 120 -21.97 7.43 3.66
C TYR A 120 -20.50 7.88 3.77
N ILE A 121 -19.55 7.00 3.46
CA ILE A 121 -18.12 7.27 3.48
C ILE A 121 -17.58 7.38 2.05
N ALA A 122 -17.79 6.33 1.26
CA ALA A 122 -17.18 6.10 -0.06
C ALA A 122 -17.94 6.69 -1.26
N ALA A 123 -19.15 7.23 -1.07
CA ALA A 123 -19.92 7.79 -2.17
C ALA A 123 -19.43 9.20 -2.50
N THR A 124 -18.69 9.33 -3.60
CA THR A 124 -18.25 10.62 -4.11
C THR A 124 -19.41 11.51 -4.57
N ASP A 125 -20.50 10.89 -5.05
CA ASP A 125 -21.75 11.56 -5.42
C ASP A 125 -22.90 10.93 -4.60
N PRO A 126 -23.33 11.58 -3.49
CA PRO A 126 -24.36 11.06 -2.61
C PRO A 126 -25.70 10.83 -3.32
N ALA A 127 -26.05 11.70 -4.28
CA ALA A 127 -27.30 11.64 -5.02
C ALA A 127 -27.36 10.38 -5.91
N LYS A 128 -26.23 10.01 -6.55
CA LYS A 128 -26.14 8.77 -7.33
C LYS A 128 -26.11 7.50 -6.47
N ALA A 129 -25.64 7.61 -5.22
CA ALA A 129 -25.60 6.50 -4.28
C ALA A 129 -26.91 6.33 -3.48
N GLY A 130 -27.89 7.21 -3.66
CA GLY A 130 -29.18 7.14 -2.95
C GLY A 130 -29.09 7.48 -1.46
N VAL A 131 -28.06 8.22 -1.05
CA VAL A 131 -27.84 8.65 0.35
C VAL A 131 -27.92 10.17 0.49
N PRO A 132 -28.48 10.69 1.60
CA PRO A 132 -28.70 12.13 1.79
C PRO A 132 -27.39 12.92 1.89
N TRP A 133 -26.33 12.29 2.36
CA TRP A 133 -25.00 12.89 2.49
C TRP A 133 -23.93 11.79 2.41
N SER A 134 -22.71 12.18 2.10
CA SER A 134 -21.53 11.32 2.21
C SER A 134 -20.32 12.17 2.56
N LEU A 135 -19.32 11.57 3.21
CA LEU A 135 -18.01 12.17 3.41
C LEU A 135 -17.25 12.40 2.09
N ARG A 136 -17.81 11.92 0.96
CA ARG A 136 -17.24 12.02 -0.39
C ARG A 136 -15.84 11.43 -0.48
N MET A 137 -15.50 10.55 0.47
CA MET A 137 -14.26 9.79 0.44
C MET A 137 -14.40 8.65 -0.56
N THR A 138 -13.31 7.94 -0.80
CA THR A 138 -13.33 6.70 -1.58
C THR A 138 -13.39 5.51 -0.62
N GLY A 139 -13.65 4.30 -1.13
CA GLY A 139 -13.67 3.06 -0.34
C GLY A 139 -12.36 2.77 0.43
N GLU A 140 -11.31 3.51 0.11
CA GLU A 140 -9.98 3.43 0.69
C GLU A 140 -9.87 4.12 2.04
N ALA A 141 -10.93 4.82 2.49
CA ALA A 141 -11.11 5.17 3.90
C ALA A 141 -10.95 3.95 4.83
N GLY A 142 -11.13 2.72 4.30
CA GLY A 142 -10.81 1.48 4.99
C GLY A 142 -9.37 1.41 5.52
N TYR A 143 -8.39 2.03 4.85
CA TYR A 143 -7.01 2.09 5.35
C TYR A 143 -6.87 2.97 6.60
N ILE A 144 -7.67 4.03 6.70
CA ILE A 144 -7.73 4.90 7.89
C ILE A 144 -8.29 4.10 9.07
N PHE A 145 -9.39 3.36 8.86
CA PHE A 145 -9.95 2.50 9.88
C PHE A 145 -8.97 1.40 10.30
N ALA A 146 -8.26 0.80 9.35
CA ALA A 146 -7.24 -0.22 9.63
C ALA A 146 -6.08 0.35 10.47
N LEU A 147 -5.64 1.57 10.18
CA LEU A 147 -4.64 2.28 10.97
C LEU A 147 -5.13 2.56 12.39
N ILE A 148 -6.33 3.14 12.55
CA ILE A 148 -6.91 3.44 13.88
C ILE A 148 -7.03 2.16 14.69
N LEU A 149 -7.57 1.09 14.07
CA LEU A 149 -7.68 -0.23 14.70
C LEU A 149 -6.29 -0.78 15.09
N GLY A 150 -5.31 -0.66 14.21
CA GLY A 150 -3.92 -1.07 14.48
C GLY A 150 -3.29 -0.31 15.64
N LEU A 151 -3.54 1.01 15.74
CA LEU A 151 -3.10 1.84 16.86
C LEU A 151 -3.79 1.44 18.17
N ILE A 152 -5.10 1.15 18.14
CA ILE A 152 -5.83 0.67 19.33
C ILE A 152 -5.26 -0.67 19.80
N ILE A 153 -5.10 -1.64 18.88
CA ILE A 153 -4.53 -2.96 19.20
C ILE A 153 -3.10 -2.82 19.73
N GLY A 154 -2.27 -2.02 19.07
CA GLY A 154 -0.86 -1.83 19.44
C GLY A 154 -0.66 -1.16 20.81
N ASN A 155 -1.55 -0.25 21.21
CA ASN A 155 -1.42 0.50 22.47
C ASN A 155 -2.12 -0.19 23.64
N PHE A 156 -3.33 -0.72 23.43
CA PHE A 156 -4.17 -1.26 24.51
C PHE A 156 -4.10 -2.79 24.64
N PHE A 157 -3.87 -3.52 23.55
CA PHE A 157 -3.91 -4.99 23.52
C PHE A 157 -2.54 -5.59 23.20
N LYS A 158 -1.52 -5.23 23.99
CA LYS A 158 -0.10 -5.57 23.73
C LYS A 158 0.17 -7.07 23.54
N GLY A 159 -0.50 -7.94 24.31
CA GLY A 159 -0.35 -9.40 24.18
C GLY A 159 -0.86 -9.91 22.82
N PHE A 160 -2.02 -9.43 22.39
CA PHE A 160 -2.59 -9.74 21.08
C PHE A 160 -1.74 -9.15 19.95
N ALA A 161 -1.29 -7.89 20.09
CA ALA A 161 -0.39 -7.25 19.13
C ALA A 161 0.93 -8.04 18.97
N ASN A 162 1.51 -8.52 20.06
CA ASN A 162 2.72 -9.33 20.02
C ASN A 162 2.51 -10.68 19.32
N TRP A 163 1.34 -11.30 19.48
CA TRP A 163 1.01 -12.52 18.74
C TRP A 163 0.84 -12.25 17.23
N LEU A 164 0.20 -11.13 16.86
CA LEU A 164 0.03 -10.74 15.46
C LEU A 164 1.35 -10.45 14.73
N LYS A 165 2.43 -10.07 15.44
CA LYS A 165 3.77 -9.83 14.87
C LYS A 165 4.38 -11.04 14.13
N GLU A 166 3.90 -12.24 14.42
CA GLU A 166 4.31 -13.46 13.69
C GLU A 166 3.93 -13.36 12.21
N ALA A 167 2.75 -12.80 11.88
CA ALA A 167 2.29 -12.61 10.50
C ALA A 167 2.37 -11.16 10.00
N ALA A 168 2.43 -10.16 10.89
CA ALA A 168 2.54 -8.75 10.51
C ALA A 168 3.97 -8.41 10.04
N LYS A 169 4.27 -8.78 8.79
CA LYS A 169 5.56 -8.59 8.11
C LYS A 169 5.42 -7.51 7.04
N PRO A 170 5.46 -6.23 7.41
CA PRO A 170 5.16 -5.13 6.50
C PRO A 170 6.10 -5.10 5.30
N GLU A 171 7.40 -5.35 5.48
CA GLU A 171 8.36 -5.38 4.36
C GLU A 171 7.98 -6.41 3.29
N TRP A 172 7.62 -7.63 3.71
CA TRP A 172 7.25 -8.69 2.77
C TRP A 172 6.00 -8.33 1.95
N PHE A 173 4.96 -7.81 2.61
CA PHE A 173 3.71 -7.42 1.94
C PHE A 173 3.91 -6.21 1.03
N ILE A 174 4.68 -5.19 1.47
CA ILE A 174 4.98 -3.99 0.67
C ILE A 174 5.76 -4.38 -0.59
N LYS A 175 6.81 -5.19 -0.47
CA LYS A 175 7.60 -5.67 -1.62
C LYS A 175 6.71 -6.43 -2.62
N THR A 176 5.84 -7.31 -2.11
CA THR A 176 4.88 -8.06 -2.96
C THR A 176 3.90 -7.10 -3.65
N ALA A 177 3.38 -6.11 -2.94
CA ALA A 177 2.45 -5.11 -3.48
C ALA A 177 3.09 -4.23 -4.57
N ILE A 178 4.37 -3.84 -4.43
CA ILE A 178 5.10 -3.07 -5.44
C ILE A 178 5.22 -3.85 -6.75
N VAL A 179 5.53 -5.15 -6.68
CA VAL A 179 5.58 -6.02 -7.87
C VAL A 179 4.21 -6.08 -8.55
N LEU A 180 3.14 -6.25 -7.78
CA LEU A 180 1.78 -6.27 -8.30
C LEU A 180 1.32 -4.93 -8.88
N LEU A 181 1.75 -3.81 -8.29
CA LEU A 181 1.48 -2.48 -8.82
C LEU A 181 2.16 -2.27 -10.18
N GLY A 182 3.44 -2.65 -10.28
CA GLY A 182 4.19 -2.60 -11.55
C GLY A 182 3.51 -3.44 -12.64
N ALA A 183 3.05 -4.63 -12.28
CA ALA A 183 2.22 -5.49 -13.12
C ALA A 183 0.93 -4.82 -13.62
N VAL A 184 0.15 -4.20 -12.71
CA VAL A 184 -1.09 -3.48 -13.06
C VAL A 184 -0.81 -2.32 -13.99
N VAL A 185 0.24 -1.55 -13.74
CA VAL A 185 0.67 -0.45 -14.61
C VAL A 185 1.08 -0.98 -15.99
N GLY A 186 1.86 -2.05 -16.03
CA GLY A 186 2.31 -2.69 -17.28
C GLY A 186 1.15 -3.22 -18.13
N ILE A 187 0.14 -3.87 -17.53
CA ILE A 187 -1.04 -4.37 -18.25
C ILE A 187 -1.91 -3.22 -18.77
N LYS A 188 -2.01 -2.12 -18.02
CA LYS A 188 -2.80 -0.95 -18.41
C LYS A 188 -2.10 -0.05 -19.43
N ALA A 189 -0.77 -0.03 -19.46
CA ALA A 189 -0.02 0.87 -20.34
C ALA A 189 -0.42 0.74 -21.83
N PRO A 190 -0.59 -0.47 -22.41
CA PRO A 190 -1.05 -0.61 -23.81
C PRO A 190 -2.48 -0.11 -24.07
N THR A 191 -3.32 0.01 -23.04
CA THR A 191 -4.72 0.48 -23.17
C THR A 191 -4.82 2.01 -23.21
N ILE A 192 -3.73 2.71 -22.92
CA ILE A 192 -3.66 4.17 -22.89
C ILE A 192 -3.10 4.67 -24.23
N PRO A 193 -3.67 5.72 -24.84
CA PRO A 193 -3.11 6.32 -26.04
C PRO A 193 -1.61 6.64 -25.88
N PRO A 194 -0.75 6.31 -26.86
CA PRO A 194 0.71 6.46 -26.73
C PRO A 194 1.17 7.87 -26.32
N GLU A 195 0.51 8.91 -26.84
CA GLU A 195 0.81 10.31 -26.51
C GLU A 195 0.56 10.62 -25.03
N ILE A 196 -0.53 10.09 -24.47
CA ILE A 196 -0.88 10.28 -23.06
C ILE A 196 0.11 9.50 -22.20
N LEU A 197 0.40 8.24 -22.55
CA LEU A 197 1.35 7.40 -21.83
C LEU A 197 2.75 8.03 -21.81
N TYR A 198 3.24 8.54 -22.95
CA TYR A 198 4.51 9.24 -23.04
C TYR A 198 4.56 10.44 -22.11
N ASN A 199 3.52 11.28 -22.12
CA ASN A 199 3.44 12.44 -21.21
C ASN A 199 3.47 12.03 -19.74
N TYR A 200 2.77 10.96 -19.35
CA TYR A 200 2.80 10.44 -17.98
C TYR A 200 4.18 9.92 -17.58
N LEU A 201 4.83 9.12 -18.44
CA LEU A 201 6.15 8.57 -18.17
C LEU A 201 7.22 9.67 -18.09
N PHE A 202 7.17 10.63 -19.02
CA PHE A 202 8.10 11.76 -19.03
C PHE A 202 7.93 12.64 -17.79
N ARG A 203 6.69 13.02 -17.44
CA ARG A 203 6.41 13.78 -16.22
C ARG A 203 6.80 13.01 -14.95
N GLY A 204 6.58 11.70 -14.93
CA GLY A 204 7.02 10.84 -13.82
C GLY A 204 8.54 10.83 -13.68
N LEU A 205 9.28 10.73 -14.78
CA LEU A 205 10.74 10.81 -14.79
C LEU A 205 11.22 12.19 -14.31
N CYS A 206 10.64 13.28 -14.82
CA CYS A 206 10.93 14.64 -14.35
C CYS A 206 10.68 14.76 -12.84
N ALA A 207 9.55 14.27 -12.34
CA ALA A 207 9.22 14.29 -10.92
C ALA A 207 10.24 13.51 -10.07
N ILE A 208 10.75 12.37 -10.55
CA ILE A 208 11.81 11.61 -9.85
C ILE A 208 13.11 12.43 -9.80
N VAL A 209 13.49 13.07 -10.90
CA VAL A 209 14.69 13.92 -10.97
C VAL A 209 14.54 15.14 -10.06
N GLU A 210 13.40 15.82 -10.09
CA GLU A 210 13.07 16.96 -9.22
C GLU A 210 13.09 16.55 -7.74
N ALA A 211 12.49 15.41 -7.40
CA ALA A 211 12.47 14.89 -6.04
C ALA A 211 13.88 14.63 -5.50
N TYR A 212 14.76 14.02 -6.31
CA TYR A 212 16.10 13.65 -5.87
C TYR A 212 17.09 14.83 -5.88
N LEU A 213 17.02 15.71 -6.89
CA LEU A 213 17.98 16.80 -7.04
C LEU A 213 17.56 18.07 -6.28
N ILE A 214 16.26 18.34 -6.21
CA ILE A 214 15.75 19.60 -5.65
C ILE A 214 15.21 19.36 -4.25
N TYR A 215 14.17 18.55 -4.09
CA TYR A 215 13.50 18.40 -2.78
C TYR A 215 14.41 17.76 -1.74
N TRP A 216 15.12 16.69 -2.10
CA TRP A 216 16.06 16.06 -1.19
C TRP A 216 17.17 17.02 -0.74
N ALA A 217 17.80 17.74 -1.67
CA ALA A 217 18.87 18.68 -1.37
C ALA A 217 18.38 19.86 -0.52
N LEU A 218 17.20 20.39 -0.84
CA LEU A 218 16.57 21.47 -0.09
C LEU A 218 16.23 21.02 1.33
N VAL A 219 15.55 19.88 1.52
CA VAL A 219 15.20 19.37 2.84
C VAL A 219 16.45 19.05 3.65
N TYR A 220 17.47 18.46 3.03
CA TYR A 220 18.75 18.21 3.69
C TYR A 220 19.43 19.51 4.12
N TRP A 221 19.47 20.51 3.23
CA TRP A 221 20.02 21.82 3.56
C TRP A 221 19.27 22.50 4.69
N VAL A 222 17.92 22.50 4.66
CA VAL A 222 17.08 23.08 5.72
C VAL A 222 17.32 22.37 7.05
N ALA A 223 17.32 21.04 7.06
CA ALA A 223 17.58 20.23 8.25
C ALA A 223 18.95 20.52 8.86
N ARG A 224 19.99 20.70 8.03
CA ARG A 224 21.35 20.99 8.49
C ARG A 224 21.53 22.45 8.92
N ARG A 225 20.97 23.41 8.19
CA ARG A 225 21.25 24.85 8.35
C ARG A 225 20.37 25.51 9.41
N TYR A 226 19.09 25.19 9.43
CA TYR A 226 18.12 25.83 10.34
C TYR A 226 17.86 24.98 11.59
N PHE A 227 17.70 23.67 11.42
CA PHE A 227 17.42 22.76 12.55
C PHE A 227 18.69 22.19 13.20
N GLY A 228 19.87 22.40 12.60
CA GLY A 228 21.14 21.96 13.17
C GLY A 228 21.29 20.43 13.28
N PHE A 229 20.50 19.65 12.53
CA PHE A 229 20.59 18.19 12.58
C PHE A 229 21.95 17.69 12.11
N SER A 230 22.40 16.56 12.66
CA SER A 230 23.60 15.89 12.18
C SER A 230 23.34 15.25 10.82
N ARG A 231 24.40 14.89 10.09
CA ARG A 231 24.29 14.16 8.81
C ARG A 231 23.48 12.87 8.93
N GLU A 232 23.67 12.19 10.07
CA GLU A 232 22.99 10.95 10.41
C GLU A 232 21.47 11.10 10.46
N TRP A 233 20.95 12.23 10.94
CA TRP A 233 19.51 12.52 11.01
C TRP A 233 18.97 13.18 9.74
N ALA A 234 19.74 14.12 9.17
CA ALA A 234 19.29 14.93 8.04
C ALA A 234 19.12 14.10 6.76
N ALA A 235 19.99 13.12 6.49
CA ALA A 235 19.91 12.33 5.27
C ALA A 235 18.71 11.35 5.24
N PRO A 236 18.42 10.58 6.30
CA PRO A 236 17.18 9.79 6.37
C PRO A 236 15.93 10.66 6.35
N LEU A 237 15.93 11.81 7.03
CA LEU A 237 14.81 12.75 7.02
C LEU A 237 14.53 13.31 5.62
N ALA A 238 15.57 13.78 4.91
CA ALA A 238 15.43 14.28 3.55
C ALA A 238 14.93 13.21 2.58
N SER A 239 15.42 11.99 2.72
CA SER A 239 14.98 10.84 1.91
C SER A 239 13.53 10.47 2.19
N GLY A 240 13.14 10.46 3.46
CA GLY A 240 11.76 10.15 3.85
C GLY A 240 10.77 11.18 3.35
N ILE A 241 11.07 12.46 3.49
CA ILE A 241 10.16 13.54 3.06
C ILE A 241 10.02 13.61 1.53
N SER A 242 11.10 13.34 0.79
CA SER A 242 11.17 13.65 -0.65
C SER A 242 10.83 12.49 -1.58
N ILE A 243 10.73 11.25 -1.09
CA ILE A 243 10.58 10.05 -1.92
C ILE A 243 9.36 9.23 -1.45
N CYS A 244 9.58 8.07 -0.83
CA CYS A 244 8.53 7.12 -0.45
C CYS A 244 8.32 7.01 1.06
N GLY A 245 8.69 8.07 1.82
CA GLY A 245 8.45 8.09 3.25
C GLY A 245 9.32 7.12 4.02
N VAL A 246 8.67 6.14 4.65
CA VAL A 246 9.28 5.19 5.58
C VAL A 246 10.40 4.38 4.92
N SER A 247 10.14 3.81 3.74
CA SER A 247 11.10 2.94 3.06
C SER A 247 12.36 3.68 2.64
N ALA A 248 12.23 4.92 2.17
CA ALA A 248 13.36 5.77 1.83
C ALA A 248 14.18 6.16 3.06
N ALA A 249 13.53 6.48 4.19
CA ALA A 249 14.23 6.79 5.43
C ALA A 249 15.04 5.58 5.95
N ILE A 250 14.45 4.38 5.93
CA ILE A 250 15.11 3.14 6.36
C ILE A 250 16.26 2.77 5.43
N ALA A 251 16.05 2.80 4.11
CA ALA A 251 17.07 2.48 3.13
C ALA A 251 18.27 3.44 3.24
N THR A 252 18.03 4.75 3.32
CA THR A 252 19.10 5.74 3.49
C THR A 252 19.82 5.57 4.82
N GLY A 253 19.09 5.30 5.91
CA GLY A 253 19.69 5.01 7.22
C GLY A 253 20.64 3.80 7.18
N GLY A 254 20.25 2.73 6.49
CA GLY A 254 21.10 1.58 6.24
C GLY A 254 22.33 1.90 5.38
N ALA A 255 22.15 2.67 4.31
CA ALA A 255 23.22 3.04 3.39
C ALA A 255 24.31 3.90 4.05
N ILE A 256 23.93 4.85 4.90
CA ILE A 256 24.88 5.70 5.64
C ILE A 256 25.36 5.07 6.96
N ARG A 257 24.91 3.85 7.28
CA ARG A 257 25.19 3.15 8.55
C ARG A 257 24.82 4.00 9.78
N ALA A 258 23.68 4.67 9.73
CA ALA A 258 23.13 5.38 10.87
C ALA A 258 22.76 4.39 11.99
N ARG A 259 22.73 4.87 13.24
CA ARG A 259 22.22 4.08 14.36
C ARG A 259 20.78 3.67 14.07
N PRO A 260 20.36 2.41 14.30
CA PRO A 260 19.03 1.92 13.93
C PRO A 260 17.87 2.77 14.48
N VAL A 261 18.06 3.43 15.62
CA VAL A 261 17.06 4.34 16.21
C VAL A 261 16.73 5.52 15.28
N VAL A 262 17.69 6.03 14.51
CA VAL A 262 17.52 7.23 13.68
C VAL A 262 16.51 7.02 12.55
N PRO A 263 16.69 6.07 11.61
CA PRO A 263 15.71 5.83 10.56
C PRO A 263 14.35 5.38 11.10
N VAL A 264 14.31 4.65 12.23
CA VAL A 264 13.05 4.23 12.87
C VAL A 264 12.25 5.42 13.41
N MET A 265 12.93 6.39 14.05
CA MET A 265 12.29 7.60 14.55
C MET A 265 11.80 8.50 13.41
N VAL A 266 12.61 8.67 12.36
CA VAL A 266 12.21 9.41 11.16
C VAL A 266 11.00 8.75 10.49
N ALA A 267 11.03 7.43 10.30
CA ALA A 267 9.91 6.68 9.75
C ALA A 267 8.64 6.86 10.59
N SER A 268 8.74 6.79 11.91
CA SER A 268 7.60 6.99 12.82
C SER A 268 7.04 8.40 12.69
N LEU A 269 7.90 9.42 12.59
CA LEU A 269 7.48 10.81 12.37
C LEU A 269 6.74 10.97 11.04
N VAL A 270 7.29 10.40 9.96
CA VAL A 270 6.65 10.43 8.63
C VAL A 270 5.28 9.78 8.68
N ILE A 271 5.13 8.64 9.39
CA ILE A 271 3.83 7.99 9.55
C ILE A 271 2.86 8.93 10.27
N VAL A 272 3.25 9.53 11.39
CA VAL A 272 2.37 10.45 12.14
C VAL A 272 1.90 11.60 11.24
N PHE A 273 2.81 12.23 10.51
CA PHE A 273 2.44 13.29 9.56
C PHE A 273 1.55 12.79 8.43
N ALA A 274 1.85 11.62 7.85
CA ALA A 274 1.04 11.03 6.80
C ALA A 274 -0.40 10.77 7.27
N VAL A 275 -0.57 10.33 8.52
CA VAL A 275 -1.89 10.11 9.12
C VAL A 275 -2.65 11.44 9.27
N VAL A 276 -1.97 12.46 9.77
CA VAL A 276 -2.57 13.81 9.91
C VAL A 276 -2.94 14.36 8.54
N GLU A 277 -2.04 14.34 7.57
CA GLU A 277 -2.30 14.80 6.21
C GLU A 277 -3.46 14.02 5.56
N LEU A 278 -3.49 12.69 5.69
CA LEU A 278 -4.57 11.88 5.12
C LEU A 278 -5.93 12.21 5.78
N LEU A 279 -5.95 12.55 7.07
CA LEU A 279 -7.17 12.95 7.77
C LEU A 279 -7.63 14.37 7.44
N PHE A 280 -6.73 15.33 7.25
CA PHE A 280 -7.10 16.76 7.12
C PHE A 280 -7.04 17.29 5.69
N LEU A 281 -6.05 16.87 4.90
CA LEU A 281 -5.74 17.42 3.58
C LEU A 281 -6.87 17.19 2.55
N PRO A 282 -7.63 16.07 2.55
CA PRO A 282 -8.79 15.94 1.67
C PRO A 282 -9.86 17.01 1.93
N PHE A 283 -10.12 17.34 3.20
CA PHE A 283 -11.11 18.35 3.55
C PHE A 283 -10.64 19.75 3.16
N LEU A 284 -9.36 20.06 3.37
CA LEU A 284 -8.77 21.34 2.95
C LEU A 284 -8.75 21.49 1.42
N ALA A 285 -8.39 20.45 0.69
CA ALA A 285 -8.46 20.45 -0.77
C ALA A 285 -9.91 20.62 -1.26
N ALA A 286 -10.85 19.93 -0.61
CA ALA A 286 -12.27 20.02 -0.91
C ALA A 286 -12.90 21.35 -0.49
N THR A 287 -12.28 22.22 0.32
CA THR A 287 -12.83 23.56 0.60
C THR A 287 -12.14 24.64 -0.21
N PHE A 288 -10.81 24.58 -0.34
CA PHE A 288 -10.02 25.65 -0.95
C PHE A 288 -9.72 25.44 -2.44
N LEU A 289 -9.74 24.19 -2.92
CA LEU A 289 -9.33 23.85 -4.29
C LEU A 289 -10.42 23.18 -5.12
N GLN A 290 -11.69 23.36 -4.75
CA GLN A 290 -12.85 22.81 -5.49
C GLN A 290 -12.83 23.20 -6.97
N HIS A 291 -12.30 24.38 -7.31
CA HIS A 291 -12.26 24.91 -8.68
C HIS A 291 -11.00 24.52 -9.46
N GLN A 292 -10.03 23.81 -8.83
CA GLN A 292 -8.73 23.50 -9.44
C GLN A 292 -8.34 22.02 -9.21
N PRO A 293 -9.00 21.08 -9.90
CA PRO A 293 -8.84 19.64 -9.64
C PRO A 293 -7.40 19.14 -9.86
N LEU A 294 -6.67 19.73 -10.83
CA LEU A 294 -5.26 19.39 -11.07
C LEU A 294 -4.35 19.79 -9.90
N VAL A 295 -4.60 20.94 -9.28
CA VAL A 295 -3.80 21.44 -8.13
C VAL A 295 -4.17 20.68 -6.87
N ALA A 296 -5.47 20.44 -6.64
CA ALA A 296 -5.96 19.60 -5.54
C ALA A 296 -5.32 18.20 -5.62
N GLY A 297 -5.28 17.64 -6.82
CA GLY A 297 -4.68 16.35 -7.06
C GLY A 297 -3.17 16.28 -6.91
N ALA A 298 -2.45 17.32 -7.36
CA ALA A 298 -1.01 17.43 -7.10
C ALA A 298 -0.73 17.54 -5.59
N TRP A 299 -1.54 18.31 -4.85
CA TRP A 299 -1.40 18.45 -3.40
C TRP A 299 -1.69 17.15 -2.65
N MET A 300 -2.75 16.44 -3.07
CA MET A 300 -3.06 15.10 -2.59
C MET A 300 -1.95 14.10 -2.92
N GLY A 301 -1.33 14.21 -4.11
CA GLY A 301 -0.17 13.44 -4.52
C GLY A 301 1.05 13.66 -3.62
N LEU A 302 1.26 14.86 -3.08
CA LEU A 302 2.34 15.17 -2.12
C LEU A 302 2.07 14.62 -0.71
N ALA A 303 0.81 14.34 -0.37
CA ALA A 303 0.42 13.66 0.87
C ALA A 303 0.74 12.15 0.84
N VAL A 304 1.13 11.63 -0.32
CA VAL A 304 1.50 10.23 -0.53
C VAL A 304 2.88 9.96 0.07
N LYS A 305 2.90 9.65 1.37
CA LYS A 305 4.12 9.25 2.08
C LYS A 305 4.08 7.78 2.51
N THR A 306 2.98 7.09 2.23
CA THR A 306 2.74 5.67 2.48
C THR A 306 1.84 5.10 1.38
N ASP A 307 1.89 3.79 1.14
CA ASP A 307 1.13 3.12 0.08
C ASP A 307 -0.40 3.31 0.25
N GLY A 308 -0.88 3.39 1.50
CA GLY A 308 -2.28 3.69 1.82
C GLY A 308 -2.68 5.12 1.41
N ALA A 309 -1.79 6.09 1.57
CA ALA A 309 -2.01 7.46 1.09
C ALA A 309 -1.93 7.54 -0.45
N ALA A 310 -1.03 6.76 -1.07
CA ALA A 310 -0.84 6.70 -2.53
C ALA A 310 -2.12 6.34 -3.26
N THR A 311 -2.74 5.26 -2.80
CA THR A 311 -3.96 4.75 -3.40
C THR A 311 -5.07 5.80 -3.23
N ALA A 312 -5.18 6.39 -2.03
CA ALA A 312 -6.25 7.32 -1.70
C ALA A 312 -6.23 8.53 -2.63
N SER A 313 -5.05 9.13 -2.81
CA SER A 313 -4.86 10.35 -3.59
C SER A 313 -5.13 10.21 -5.10
N VAL A 314 -4.83 9.04 -5.70
CA VAL A 314 -4.97 8.83 -7.16
C VAL A 314 -6.43 8.89 -7.64
N LYS A 315 -7.39 8.54 -6.77
CA LYS A 315 -8.81 8.42 -7.17
C LYS A 315 -9.63 9.66 -6.84
N TRP A 316 -9.17 10.50 -5.91
CA TRP A 316 -9.70 11.86 -5.68
C TRP A 316 -9.51 12.76 -6.91
N LEU A 317 -8.45 12.54 -7.69
CA LEU A 317 -8.14 13.24 -8.94
C LEU A 317 -9.14 13.01 -10.09
N LYS A 318 -10.08 12.06 -9.94
CA LYS A 318 -11.17 11.81 -10.90
C LYS A 318 -12.46 12.57 -10.55
N LEU A 319 -12.43 13.41 -9.50
CA LEU A 319 -13.45 14.40 -9.17
C LEU A 319 -13.12 15.72 -9.85
#